data_AF-A0A0Q4K2F2-F1
#
_entry.id   AF-A0A0Q4K2F2-F1
#
_cell.length_a   1.000
_cell.length_b   1.000
_cell.length_c   1.000
_cell.angle_alpha   90.00
_cell.angle_beta   90.00
_cell.angle_gamma   90.00
#
_symmetry.space_group_name_H-M   'P 1'
#
loop_
_entity.id
_entity.type
_entity.pdbx_description
1 polymer ?
#
loop_
_entity_poly.entity_id
_entity_poly.type
_entity_poly.pdbx_seq_one_letter_code
_entity_poly.pdbx_strand_id
1 'polypeptide(L)'
;MMRRQALLTAAMIALLPEAPAAATGQDSGDVVVRASRLRDWRSVLEVGQGDVVTCRTLRSTGDAALDADACAARTRCYDAARPRIVAARTRRALTAVNRDIDRCFADLSTRITGDPPRK
;
A
#
# COMPACT_ATOMS: atom_id res chain seq x y z
N MET A 1 -68.75 -12.44 -39.37
CA MET A 1 -68.36 -12.86 -38.01
C MET A 1 -66.85 -13.11 -38.00
N MET A 2 -66.12 -12.44 -37.09
CA MET A 2 -64.84 -12.82 -36.44
C MET A 2 -63.66 -13.29 -37.35
N ARG A 3 -62.44 -12.73 -37.27
CA ARG A 3 -61.59 -12.71 -36.08
C ARG A 3 -60.42 -11.72 -36.25
N ARG A 4 -60.24 -10.87 -35.24
CA ARG A 4 -59.04 -10.06 -34.94
C ARG A 4 -57.98 -10.95 -34.30
N GLN A 5 -56.69 -10.64 -34.48
CA GLN A 5 -55.57 -10.82 -33.53
C GLN A 5 -54.28 -10.31 -34.20
N ALA A 6 -53.89 -9.03 -34.04
CA ALA A 6 -53.21 -8.42 -32.89
C ALA A 6 -51.80 -8.97 -32.67
N LEU A 7 -50.83 -8.26 -33.25
CA LEU A 7 -49.40 -8.33 -32.96
C LEU A 7 -49.15 -8.00 -31.48
N LEU A 8 -48.42 -8.86 -30.77
CA LEU A 8 -47.87 -8.57 -29.43
C LEU A 8 -46.36 -8.76 -29.50
N THR A 9 -45.67 -7.67 -29.86
CA THR A 9 -44.22 -7.54 -29.68
C THR A 9 -43.97 -7.28 -28.20
N ALA A 10 -43.58 -8.32 -27.45
CA ALA A 10 -43.19 -8.18 -26.06
C ALA A 10 -41.82 -7.47 -25.97
N ALA A 11 -41.84 -6.20 -25.57
CA ALA A 11 -40.63 -5.47 -25.20
C ALA A 11 -40.18 -5.91 -23.79
N MET A 12 -39.13 -6.72 -23.71
CA MET A 12 -38.41 -6.96 -22.46
C MET A 12 -37.55 -5.73 -22.16
N ILE A 13 -37.96 -4.92 -21.18
CA ILE A 13 -37.08 -3.95 -20.54
C ILE A 13 -36.29 -4.73 -19.48
N ALA A 14 -35.02 -5.03 -19.78
CA ALA A 14 -34.09 -5.55 -18.81
C ALA A 14 -33.78 -4.45 -17.78
N LEU A 15 -34.31 -4.59 -16.56
CA LEU A 15 -33.81 -3.87 -15.39
C LEU A 15 -32.39 -4.38 -15.12
N LEU A 16 -31.37 -3.65 -15.58
CA LEU A 16 -30.03 -3.82 -15.05
C LEU A 16 -29.99 -3.14 -13.67
N PRO A 17 -29.55 -3.83 -12.60
CA PRO A 17 -29.19 -3.14 -11.37
C PRO A 17 -28.00 -2.22 -11.67
N GLU A 18 -28.17 -0.95 -11.36
CA GLU A 18 -27.12 0.06 -11.38
C GLU A 18 -26.02 -0.41 -10.42
N ALA A 19 -24.90 -0.87 -10.98
CA ALA A 19 -23.73 -1.23 -10.20
C ALA A 19 -23.27 0.02 -9.46
N PRO A 20 -23.06 -0.03 -8.13
CA PRO A 20 -22.60 1.14 -7.38
C PRO A 20 -21.29 1.61 -8.01
N ALA A 21 -21.30 2.86 -8.49
CA ALA A 21 -20.13 3.53 -8.99
C ALA A 21 -18.99 3.34 -7.99
N ALA A 22 -17.91 2.71 -8.43
CA ALA A 22 -16.70 2.58 -7.63
C ALA A 22 -16.30 4.00 -7.19
N ALA A 23 -16.33 4.24 -5.89
CA ALA A 23 -15.90 5.49 -5.28
C ALA A 23 -14.38 5.64 -5.51
N THR A 24 -14.00 6.18 -6.67
CA THR A 24 -12.64 6.62 -6.96
C THR A 24 -12.48 8.00 -6.37
N GLY A 25 -12.31 8.04 -5.06
CA GLY A 25 -12.07 9.26 -4.31
C GLY A 25 -11.61 8.85 -2.92
N GLN A 26 -10.34 8.45 -2.80
CA GLN A 26 -9.71 8.39 -1.50
C GLN A 26 -9.75 9.83 -0.98
N ASP A 27 -10.60 10.09 0.01
CA ASP A 27 -10.84 11.42 0.53
C ASP A 27 -9.49 12.04 0.93
N SER A 28 -9.26 13.30 0.57
CA SER A 28 -8.03 14.01 0.92
C SER A 28 -7.80 13.98 2.44
N GLY A 29 -8.88 13.93 3.23
CA GLY A 29 -8.81 13.74 4.68
C GLY A 29 -8.20 12.39 5.09
N ASP A 30 -8.53 11.30 4.39
CA ASP A 30 -8.00 9.96 4.67
C ASP A 30 -6.50 9.87 4.35
N VAL A 31 -6.07 10.46 3.23
CA VAL A 31 -4.64 10.55 2.85
C VAL A 31 -3.81 11.23 3.95
N VAL A 32 -4.27 12.37 4.47
CA VAL A 32 -3.58 13.12 5.53
C VAL A 32 -3.51 12.31 6.83
N VAL A 33 -4.59 11.62 7.19
CA VAL A 33 -4.63 10.77 8.40
C VAL A 33 -3.67 9.59 8.28
N ARG A 34 -3.69 8.86 7.15
CA ARG A 34 -2.77 7.73 6.89
C ARG A 34 -1.31 8.20 6.91
N ALA A 35 -1.00 9.31 6.24
CA ALA A 35 0.33 9.90 6.26
C ALA A 35 0.74 10.33 7.68
N SER A 36 -0.17 10.91 8.45
CA SER A 36 0.10 11.29 9.84
C SER A 36 0.41 10.10 10.72
N ARG A 37 -0.37 9.02 10.61
CA ARG A 37 -0.16 7.82 11.40
C ARG A 37 1.19 7.16 11.09
N LEU A 38 1.58 7.13 9.82
CA LEU A 38 2.87 6.55 9.42
C LEU A 38 4.10 7.34 9.90
N ARG A 39 3.99 8.64 10.18
CA ARG A 39 5.13 9.44 10.69
C ARG A 39 5.69 8.89 12.00
N ASP A 40 4.81 8.41 12.87
CA ASP A 40 5.19 7.88 14.18
C ASP A 40 5.39 6.37 14.19
N TRP A 41 5.07 5.68 13.09
CA TRP A 41 5.29 4.24 12.96
C TRP A 41 6.77 3.88 13.10
N ARG A 42 7.06 2.80 13.82
CA ARG A 42 8.44 2.29 14.01
C ARG A 42 8.45 0.78 13.83
N SER A 43 9.48 0.26 13.18
CA SER A 43 9.72 -1.17 13.05
C SER A 43 11.20 -1.53 13.20
N VAL A 44 11.45 -2.82 13.38
CA VAL A 44 12.77 -3.43 13.26
C VAL A 44 12.71 -4.53 12.21
N LEU A 45 13.78 -4.67 11.44
CA LEU A 45 13.98 -5.80 10.55
C LEU A 45 14.95 -6.78 11.22
N GLU A 46 14.53 -8.02 11.37
CA GLU A 46 15.31 -9.09 11.96
C GLU A 46 15.62 -10.12 10.87
N VAL A 47 16.89 -10.52 10.74
CA VAL A 47 17.31 -11.57 9.81
C VAL A 47 17.39 -12.87 10.60
N GLY A 48 16.48 -13.79 10.30
CA GLY A 48 16.43 -15.12 10.87
C GLY A 48 17.35 -16.11 10.15
N GLN A 49 17.21 -17.39 10.50
CA GLN A 49 17.94 -18.45 9.79
C GLN A 49 17.53 -18.51 8.31
N GLY A 50 18.50 -18.77 7.44
CA GLY A 50 18.29 -18.90 6.00
C GLY A 50 17.94 -17.59 5.28
N ASP A 51 18.44 -16.45 5.77
CA ASP A 51 18.21 -15.11 5.20
C ASP A 51 16.74 -14.66 5.22
N VAL A 52 15.89 -15.27 6.04
CA VAL A 52 14.50 -14.85 6.21
C VAL A 52 14.46 -13.49 6.90
N VAL A 53 13.92 -12.48 6.23
CA VAL A 53 13.75 -11.13 6.78
C VAL A 53 12.35 -11.00 7.38
N THR A 54 12.29 -10.76 8.69
CA THR A 54 11.04 -10.50 9.40
C THR A 54 10.96 -9.02 9.76
N CYS A 55 9.84 -8.37 9.44
CA CYS A 55 9.53 -7.03 9.92
C CYS A 55 8.67 -7.12 11.18
N ARG A 56 9.15 -6.53 12.28
CA ARG A 56 8.42 -6.44 13.54
C ARG A 56 8.09 -4.99 13.85
N THR A 57 6.81 -4.68 13.95
CA THR A 57 6.33 -3.35 14.35
C THR A 57 6.66 -3.12 15.83
N LEU A 58 7.36 -2.02 16.11
CA LEU A 58 7.69 -1.54 17.46
C LEU A 58 6.68 -0.51 17.96
N ARG A 59 6.16 0.32 17.06
CA ARG A 59 5.11 1.29 17.32
C ARG A 59 4.12 1.27 16.16
N SER A 60 2.90 0.87 16.45
CA SER A 60 1.81 0.73 15.49
C SER A 60 1.19 2.09 15.11
N THR A 61 0.66 2.17 13.90
CA THR A 61 -0.20 3.27 13.44
C THR A 61 -1.61 3.25 14.06
N GLY A 62 -1.98 2.15 14.73
CA GLY A 62 -3.36 1.85 15.13
C GLY A 62 -4.20 1.23 14.01
N ASP A 63 -3.64 1.03 12.82
CA ASP A 63 -4.26 0.39 11.66
C ASP A 63 -3.37 -0.78 11.22
N ALA A 64 -3.88 -2.01 11.40
CA ALA A 64 -3.12 -3.22 11.10
C ALA A 64 -2.81 -3.39 9.60
N ALA A 65 -3.68 -2.91 8.72
CA ALA A 65 -3.45 -2.98 7.27
C ALA A 65 -2.35 -2.00 6.88
N LEU A 66 -2.39 -0.77 7.41
CA LEU A 66 -1.36 0.23 7.20
C LEU A 66 0.01 -0.22 7.74
N ASP A 67 0.03 -0.87 8.91
CA ASP A 67 1.25 -1.44 9.48
C ASP A 67 1.83 -2.57 8.61
N ALA A 68 0.97 -3.44 8.06
CA ALA A 68 1.38 -4.52 7.18
C ALA A 68 1.98 -3.98 5.87
N ASP A 69 1.34 -2.98 5.26
CA ASP A 69 1.84 -2.32 4.05
C ASP A 69 3.18 -1.61 4.30
N ALA A 70 3.30 -0.92 5.44
CA ALA A 70 4.54 -0.27 5.83
C ALA A 70 5.67 -1.29 6.07
N CYS A 71 5.38 -2.41 6.73
CA CYS A 71 6.34 -3.48 6.90
C CYS A 71 6.78 -4.07 5.55
N ALA A 72 5.84 -4.35 4.64
CA ALA A 72 6.15 -4.86 3.31
C ALA A 72 7.05 -3.89 2.52
N ALA A 73 6.76 -2.59 2.56
CA ALA A 73 7.61 -1.58 1.93
C ALA A 73 9.01 -1.51 2.55
N ARG A 74 9.11 -1.56 3.88
CA ARG A 74 10.40 -1.55 4.59
C ARG A 74 11.26 -2.76 4.22
N THR A 75 10.66 -3.96 4.19
CA THR A 75 11.34 -5.21 3.79
C THR A 75 11.83 -5.13 2.35
N ARG A 76 11.01 -4.63 1.41
CA ARG A 76 11.43 -4.45 0.00
C ARG A 76 12.65 -3.54 -0.14
N CYS A 77 12.70 -2.43 0.60
CA CYS A 77 13.85 -1.52 0.58
C CYS A 77 15.11 -2.17 1.17
N TYR A 78 14.95 -2.98 2.22
CA TYR A 78 16.05 -3.76 2.79
C TYR A 78 16.57 -4.80 1.80
N ASP A 79 15.69 -5.57 1.16
CA ASP A 79 16.09 -6.62 0.22
C ASP A 79 16.89 -6.05 -0.95
N ALA A 80 16.46 -4.91 -1.51
CA ALA A 80 17.20 -4.20 -2.55
C ALA A 80 18.58 -3.69 -2.06
N ALA A 81 18.71 -3.39 -0.77
CA ALA A 81 19.96 -2.95 -0.16
C ALA A 81 20.84 -4.11 0.37
N ARG A 82 20.30 -5.32 0.51
CA ARG A 82 20.95 -6.46 1.18
C ARG A 82 22.37 -6.75 0.68
N PRO A 83 22.67 -6.76 -0.63
CA PRO A 83 24.04 -6.97 -1.10
C PRO A 83 25.01 -5.89 -0.60
N ARG A 84 24.56 -4.64 -0.49
CA ARG A 84 25.36 -3.51 -0.01
C ARG A 84 25.54 -3.55 1.50
N ILE A 85 24.53 -4.04 2.24
CA ILE A 85 24.65 -4.31 3.69
C ILE A 85 25.74 -5.36 3.94
N VAL A 86 25.70 -6.48 3.22
CA VAL A 86 26.70 -7.56 3.32
C VAL A 86 28.10 -7.07 2.93
N ALA A 87 28.20 -6.21 1.92
CA ALA A 87 29.47 -5.64 1.47
C ALA A 87 30.03 -4.55 2.42
N ALA A 88 29.21 -3.96 3.30
CA ALA A 88 29.64 -2.86 4.16
C ALA A 88 30.65 -3.34 5.22
N ARG A 89 31.88 -2.84 5.15
CA ARG A 89 32.98 -3.20 6.09
C ARG A 89 33.18 -2.20 7.22
N THR A 90 32.47 -1.07 7.21
CA THR A 90 32.60 -0.02 8.23
C THR A 90 31.23 0.44 8.70
N ARG A 91 31.17 0.97 9.93
CA ARG A 91 29.95 1.60 10.46
C ARG A 91 29.48 2.73 9.54
N ARG A 92 30.40 3.53 9.01
CA ARG A 92 30.07 4.64 8.08
C ARG A 92 29.40 4.13 6.80
N ALA A 93 29.91 3.05 6.21
CA ALA A 93 29.31 2.43 5.03
C ALA A 93 27.91 1.90 5.34
N LEU A 94 27.74 1.21 6.48
CA LEU A 94 26.43 0.71 6.92
C LEU A 94 25.43 1.85 7.16
N THR A 95 25.85 2.95 7.80
CA THR A 95 25.02 4.13 7.99
C THR A 95 24.57 4.74 6.66
N ALA A 96 25.43 4.76 5.64
CA ALA A 96 25.06 5.24 4.32
C ALA A 96 24.00 4.33 3.66
N VAL A 97 24.17 3.01 3.74
CA VAL A 97 23.19 2.04 3.23
C VAL A 97 21.85 2.16 3.96
N ASN A 98 21.86 2.30 5.29
CA ASN A 98 20.63 2.50 6.07
C ASN A 98 19.88 3.77 5.68
N ARG A 99 20.61 4.87 5.39
CA ARG A 99 19.99 6.11 4.89
C ARG A 99 19.31 5.90 3.54
N ASP A 100 19.89 5.08 2.66
CA ASP A 100 19.25 4.74 1.38
C ASP A 100 17.99 3.89 1.57
N ILE A 101 18.00 2.97 2.54
CA ILE A 101 16.80 2.21 2.92
C ILE A 101 15.71 3.16 3.45
N ASP A 102 16.07 4.12 4.30
CA ASP A 102 15.14 5.11 4.84
C ASP A 102 14.56 6.00 3.72
N ARG A 103 15.39 6.43 2.75
CA ARG A 103 14.92 7.19 1.58
C ARG A 103 13.97 6.37 0.72
N CYS A 104 14.34 5.13 0.41
CA CYS A 104 13.47 4.21 -0.33
C CYS A 104 12.13 4.00 0.38
N PHE A 105 12.16 3.86 1.71
CA PHE A 105 10.93 3.69 2.48
C PHE A 105 10.05 4.94 2.46
N ALA A 106 10.64 6.13 2.55
CA ALA A 106 9.91 7.40 2.40
C ALA A 106 9.23 7.49 1.01
N ASP A 107 9.91 7.06 -0.05
CA ASP A 107 9.34 7.03 -1.40
C ASP A 107 8.23 6.00 -1.57
N LEU A 108 8.27 4.87 -0.85
CA LEU A 108 7.20 3.88 -0.87
C LEU A 108 6.02 4.27 0.04
N SER A 109 6.28 4.93 1.17
CA SER A 109 5.24 5.32 2.12
C SER A 109 4.31 6.39 1.54
N THR A 110 4.82 7.32 0.72
CA THR A 110 4.00 8.27 -0.05
C THR A 110 2.98 7.56 -0.94
N ARG A 111 3.36 6.42 -1.55
CA ARG A 111 2.45 5.60 -2.36
C ARG A 111 1.41 4.86 -1.52
N ILE A 112 1.79 4.39 -0.32
CA ILE A 112 0.88 3.72 0.62
C ILE A 112 -0.17 4.69 1.18
N THR A 113 0.21 5.95 1.39
CA THR A 113 -0.68 6.98 1.94
C THR A 113 -1.47 7.70 0.86
N GLY A 114 -1.00 7.69 -0.38
CA GLY A 114 -1.53 8.52 -1.46
C GLY A 114 -1.08 9.98 -1.36
N ASP A 115 -0.10 10.29 -0.50
CA ASP A 115 0.45 11.64 -0.35
C ASP A 115 1.46 11.89 -1.48
N PRO A 116 1.28 12.87 -2.37
CA PRO A 116 2.25 13.13 -3.43
C PRO A 116 3.61 13.54 -2.83
N PRO A 117 4.74 13.16 -3.48
CA PRO A 117 6.05 13.60 -3.04
C PRO A 117 6.11 15.13 -3.04
N ARG A 118 6.50 15.74 -1.91
CA ARG A 118 6.71 17.19 -1.83
C ARG A 118 7.88 17.55 -2.74
N LYS A 119 7.61 18.39 -3.75
CA LYS A 119 8.60 18.93 -4.68
C LYS A 119 9.60 19.82 -3.96
#